data_AF-A0A525CCE9-F1
#
_entry.id   AF-A0A525CCE9-F1
#
_cell.length_a   1.000
_cell.length_b   1.000
_cell.length_c   1.000
_cell.angle_alpha   90.00
_cell.angle_beta   90.00
_cell.angle_gamma   90.00
#
_symmetry.space_group_name_H-M   'P 1'
#
loop_
_entity.id
_entity.type
_entity.pdbx_description
1 polymer ?
#
loop_
_entity_poly.entity_id
_entity_poly.type
_entity_poly.pdbx_seq_one_letter_code
_entity_poly.pdbx_strand_id
1 'polypeptide(L)'
;PKITAEERQELEDDDVRQELVDAGWSPGVDQVSLTDSFMKRNFANVMGTLWFADDLATGFIMSRFFEYLSSNDPVEALRLAQLDYLAEPPMGPDYTEVPQHPYFWAVGAMFGS
;
A
#
# COMPACT_ATOMS: atom_id res chain seq x y z
N PRO A 1 -11.21 -21.74 -5.94
CA PRO A 1 -10.89 -23.03 -6.61
C PRO A 1 -9.37 -23.21 -6.66
N LYS A 2 -8.83 -24.39 -6.31
CA LYS A 2 -7.39 -24.63 -6.40
C LYS A 2 -7.06 -25.08 -7.82
N ILE A 3 -6.17 -24.36 -8.47
CA ILE A 3 -5.63 -24.69 -9.79
C ILE A 3 -4.87 -26.03 -9.69
N THR A 4 -5.13 -26.93 -10.62
CA THR A 4 -4.47 -28.24 -10.73
C THR A 4 -3.05 -28.10 -11.26
N ALA A 5 -2.25 -29.17 -11.15
CA ALA A 5 -0.87 -29.17 -11.61
C ALA A 5 -0.76 -29.06 -13.14
N GLU A 6 -1.70 -29.66 -13.88
CA GLU A 6 -1.78 -29.56 -15.35
C GLU A 6 -2.13 -28.13 -15.79
N GLU A 7 -3.16 -27.52 -15.20
CA GLU A 7 -3.53 -26.12 -15.49
C GLU A 7 -2.38 -25.13 -15.18
N ARG A 8 -1.56 -25.41 -14.16
CA ARG A 8 -0.37 -24.61 -13.86
C ARG A 8 0.69 -24.75 -14.95
N GLN A 9 0.85 -25.93 -15.51
CA GLN A 9 1.83 -26.22 -16.56
C GLN A 9 1.43 -25.60 -17.90
N GLU A 10 0.12 -25.54 -18.20
CA GLU A 10 -0.41 -24.82 -19.35
C GLU A 10 -0.21 -23.30 -19.25
N LEU A 11 -0.32 -22.72 -18.04
CA LEU A 11 -0.02 -21.29 -17.80
C LEU A 11 1.48 -20.97 -17.89
N GLU A 12 2.34 -21.99 -17.87
CA GLU A 12 3.79 -21.87 -18.04
C GLU A 12 4.24 -22.06 -19.50
N ASP A 13 3.33 -22.44 -20.41
CA ASP A 13 3.60 -22.47 -21.85
C ASP A 13 3.89 -21.04 -22.35
N ASP A 14 4.97 -20.87 -23.11
CA ASP A 14 5.48 -19.56 -23.52
C ASP A 14 4.47 -18.77 -24.38
N ASP A 15 3.69 -19.43 -25.22
CA ASP A 15 2.69 -18.77 -26.08
C ASP A 15 1.49 -18.29 -25.25
N VAL A 16 0.97 -19.16 -24.37
CA VAL A 16 -0.13 -18.83 -23.45
C VAL A 16 0.28 -17.72 -22.48
N ARG A 17 1.52 -17.78 -21.97
CA ARG A 17 2.09 -16.77 -21.08
C ARG A 17 2.18 -15.42 -21.77
N GLN A 18 2.59 -15.38 -23.03
CA GLN A 18 2.70 -14.13 -23.80
C GLN A 18 1.32 -13.52 -24.07
N GLU A 19 0.31 -14.34 -24.44
CA GLU A 19 -1.07 -13.86 -24.61
C GLU A 19 -1.66 -13.29 -23.33
N LEU A 20 -1.39 -13.94 -22.18
CA LEU A 20 -1.83 -13.45 -20.88
C LEU A 20 -1.17 -12.11 -20.52
N VAL A 21 0.13 -11.95 -20.80
CA VAL A 21 0.85 -10.68 -20.61
C VAL A 21 0.26 -9.57 -21.49
N ASP A 22 -0.01 -9.86 -22.75
CA ASP A 22 -0.62 -8.91 -23.70
C ASP A 22 -2.04 -8.50 -23.27
N ALA A 23 -2.78 -9.41 -22.63
CA ALA A 23 -4.09 -9.15 -22.03
C ALA A 23 -4.01 -8.38 -20.69
N GLY A 24 -2.80 -8.05 -20.21
CA GLY A 24 -2.57 -7.31 -18.96
C GLY A 24 -2.53 -8.17 -17.70
N TRP A 25 -2.54 -9.50 -17.85
CA TRP A 25 -2.35 -10.43 -16.76
C TRP A 25 -0.86 -10.57 -16.44
N SER A 26 -0.49 -10.58 -15.17
CA SER A 26 0.91 -10.71 -14.75
C SER A 26 1.09 -12.05 -14.05
N PRO A 27 1.69 -13.05 -14.72
CA PRO A 27 1.91 -14.37 -14.12
C PRO A 27 2.65 -14.27 -12.79
N GLY A 28 2.10 -14.89 -11.75
CA GLY A 28 2.66 -14.87 -10.40
C GLY A 28 2.25 -13.66 -9.53
N VAL A 29 1.47 -12.72 -10.05
CA VAL A 29 0.85 -11.64 -9.28
C VAL A 29 -0.63 -11.98 -9.08
N ASP A 30 -0.94 -12.63 -7.96
CA ASP A 30 -2.29 -13.08 -7.62
C ASP A 30 -3.21 -11.94 -7.14
N GLN A 31 -2.65 -10.73 -6.95
CA GLN A 31 -3.38 -9.57 -6.47
C GLN A 31 -3.23 -8.39 -7.44
N VAL A 32 -4.28 -8.15 -8.24
CA VAL A 32 -4.39 -6.89 -8.99
C VAL A 32 -4.76 -5.80 -7.99
N SER A 33 -3.83 -4.89 -7.74
CA SER A 33 -4.07 -3.69 -6.93
C SER A 33 -3.94 -2.43 -7.78
N LEU A 34 -4.59 -1.36 -7.35
CA LEU A 34 -4.44 -0.06 -8.01
C LEU A 34 -2.97 0.40 -7.96
N THR A 35 -2.26 0.07 -6.87
CA THR A 35 -0.82 0.29 -6.72
C THR A 35 -0.03 -0.38 -7.84
N ASP A 36 -0.27 -1.67 -8.12
CA ASP A 36 0.41 -2.40 -9.20
C ASP A 36 0.20 -1.74 -10.57
N SER A 37 -1.01 -1.22 -10.83
CA SER A 37 -1.33 -0.49 -12.07
C SER A 37 -0.54 0.80 -12.25
N PHE A 38 -0.19 1.50 -11.16
CA PHE A 38 0.66 2.68 -11.19
C PHE A 38 2.14 2.30 -11.29
N MET A 39 2.57 1.26 -10.57
CA MET A 39 3.95 0.76 -10.63
C MET A 39 4.31 0.29 -12.05
N LYS A 40 3.41 -0.44 -12.73
CA LYS A 40 3.58 -0.86 -14.14
C LYS A 40 3.69 0.30 -15.13
N ARG A 41 3.27 1.50 -14.73
CA ARG A 41 3.41 2.74 -15.52
C ARG A 41 4.63 3.57 -15.13
N ASN A 42 5.58 3.00 -14.39
CA ASN A 42 6.82 3.64 -13.97
C ASN A 42 6.61 4.89 -13.10
N PHE A 43 5.55 4.90 -12.27
CA PHE A 43 5.47 5.89 -11.20
C PHE A 43 6.60 5.61 -10.19
N ALA A 44 7.35 6.64 -9.83
CA ALA A 44 8.51 6.49 -8.93
C ALA A 44 8.08 6.00 -7.53
N ASN A 45 7.00 6.57 -7.02
CA ASN A 45 6.47 6.26 -5.70
C ASN A 45 4.93 6.28 -5.72
N VAL A 46 4.32 5.28 -5.11
CA VAL A 46 2.87 5.16 -4.93
C VAL A 46 2.59 4.93 -3.46
N MET A 47 1.75 5.77 -2.87
CA MET A 47 1.21 5.54 -1.53
C MET A 47 -0.12 4.80 -1.64
N GLY A 48 -0.31 3.75 -0.85
CA GLY A 48 -1.58 3.05 -0.74
C GLY A 48 -1.90 2.67 0.70
N THR A 49 -3.17 2.33 0.95
CA THR A 49 -3.64 1.81 2.24
C THR A 49 -3.84 0.31 2.19
N LEU A 50 -3.42 -0.41 3.22
CA LEU A 50 -3.50 -1.88 3.29
C LEU A 50 -4.89 -2.39 3.72
N TRP A 51 -5.62 -1.61 4.51
CA TRP A 51 -6.99 -1.88 4.96
C TRP A 51 -7.80 -0.58 4.97
N PHE A 52 -9.05 -0.63 5.45
CA PHE A 52 -9.91 0.54 5.59
C PHE A 52 -9.32 1.53 6.59
N ALA A 53 -8.97 2.71 6.10
CA ALA A 53 -8.33 3.73 6.89
C ALA A 53 -9.37 4.54 7.69
N ASP A 54 -9.04 4.85 8.94
CA ASP A 54 -9.84 5.77 9.76
C ASP A 54 -9.58 7.21 9.34
N ASP A 55 -10.64 7.99 9.13
CA ASP A 55 -10.54 9.35 8.58
C ASP A 55 -9.76 10.31 9.48
N LEU A 56 -9.93 10.22 10.81
CA LEU A 56 -9.25 11.11 11.76
C LEU A 56 -7.76 10.77 11.84
N ALA A 57 -7.43 9.49 11.97
CA ALA A 57 -6.03 9.06 11.99
C ALA A 57 -5.32 9.37 10.67
N THR A 58 -5.96 9.06 9.55
CA THR A 58 -5.40 9.29 8.21
C THR A 58 -5.27 10.78 7.93
N GLY A 59 -6.26 11.60 8.30
CA GLY A 59 -6.19 13.05 8.15
C GLY A 59 -4.99 13.64 8.89
N PHE A 60 -4.72 13.19 10.11
CA PHE A 60 -3.54 13.60 10.87
C PHE A 60 -2.24 13.18 10.18
N ILE A 61 -2.11 11.88 9.85
CA ILE A 61 -0.88 11.32 9.27
C ILE A 61 -0.59 11.95 7.91
N MET A 62 -1.60 12.11 7.04
CA MET A 62 -1.43 12.70 5.72
C MET A 62 -1.03 14.18 5.80
N SER A 63 -1.56 14.93 6.76
CA SER A 63 -1.19 16.34 6.96
C SER A 63 0.30 16.46 7.30
N ARG A 64 0.78 15.66 8.26
CA ARG A 64 2.21 15.60 8.63
C ARG A 64 3.09 15.07 7.51
N PHE A 65 2.61 14.05 6.79
CA PHE A 65 3.32 13.48 5.66
C PHE A 65 3.63 14.55 4.60
N PHE A 66 2.63 15.33 4.18
CA PHE A 66 2.86 16.39 3.19
C PHE A 66 3.75 17.52 3.71
N GLU A 67 3.72 17.82 5.01
CA GLU A 67 4.67 18.74 5.64
C GLU A 67 6.11 18.22 5.51
N TYR A 68 6.38 16.97 5.92
CA TYR A 68 7.72 16.37 5.85
C TYR A 68 8.21 16.10 4.42
N LEU A 69 7.29 15.81 3.49
CA LEU A 69 7.61 15.54 2.09
C LEU A 69 8.29 16.71 1.39
N SER A 70 8.09 17.94 1.89
CA SER A 70 8.76 19.13 1.36
C SER A 70 10.29 19.08 1.47
N SER A 71 10.82 18.29 2.41
CA SER A 71 12.24 18.30 2.81
C SER A 71 12.87 16.90 2.90
N ASN A 72 12.09 15.83 2.74
CA ASN A 72 12.52 14.45 2.89
C ASN A 72 12.04 13.61 1.70
N ASP A 73 12.62 12.41 1.53
CA ASP A 73 12.06 11.43 0.61
C ASP A 73 10.70 10.90 1.12
N PRO A 74 9.85 10.32 0.24
CA PRO A 74 8.52 9.87 0.63
C PRO A 74 8.49 8.81 1.74
N VAL A 75 9.50 7.94 1.82
CA VAL A 75 9.53 6.88 2.83
C VAL A 75 9.81 7.50 4.20
N GLU A 76 10.81 8.38 4.28
CA GLU A 76 11.15 9.07 5.51
C GLU A 76 10.02 10.02 5.95
N ALA A 77 9.40 10.73 5.02
CA ALA A 77 8.25 11.59 5.32
C ALA A 77 7.08 10.81 5.94
N LEU A 78 6.78 9.62 5.42
CA LEU A 78 5.72 8.76 5.99
C LEU A 78 6.12 8.25 7.38
N ARG A 79 7.38 7.81 7.54
CA ARG A 79 7.89 7.34 8.83
C ARG A 79 7.78 8.41 9.91
N LEU A 80 8.17 9.64 9.61
CA LEU A 80 8.07 10.78 10.53
C LEU A 80 6.62 11.08 10.90
N ALA A 81 5.72 11.09 9.92
CA ALA A 81 4.29 11.30 10.18
C ALA A 81 3.65 10.21 11.07
N GLN A 82 4.05 8.95 10.89
CA GLN A 82 3.60 7.84 11.75
C GLN A 82 4.15 7.97 13.18
N LEU A 83 5.39 8.43 13.34
CA LEU A 83 5.96 8.70 14.66
C LEU A 83 5.26 9.86 15.37
N ASP A 84 4.93 10.93 14.66
CA ASP A 84 4.15 12.05 15.22
C ASP A 84 2.79 11.57 15.72
N TYR A 85 2.14 10.68 14.97
CA TYR A 85 0.86 10.09 15.39
C TYR A 85 1.00 9.28 16.68
N LEU A 86 2.08 8.49 16.81
CA LEU A 86 2.34 7.70 18.02
C LEU A 86 2.62 8.59 19.24
N ALA A 87 3.27 9.74 19.03
CA ALA A 87 3.57 10.71 20.08
C ALA A 87 2.32 11.52 20.49
N GLU A 88 1.54 11.99 19.52
CA GLU A 88 0.42 12.91 19.71
C GLU A 88 -0.80 12.51 18.86
N PRO A 89 -1.48 11.41 19.19
CA PRO A 89 -2.61 10.94 18.39
C PRO A 89 -3.78 11.96 18.44
N PRO A 90 -4.50 12.17 17.32
CA PRO A 90 -5.60 13.14 17.23
C PRO A 90 -6.86 12.70 17.99
N MET A 91 -6.89 11.45 18.47
CA MET A 91 -8.02 10.88 19.20
C MET A 91 -7.87 11.14 20.70
N GLY A 92 -8.93 11.68 21.30
CA GLY A 92 -8.96 12.00 22.73
C GLY A 92 -8.88 10.77 23.64
N PRO A 93 -8.68 10.96 24.95
CA PRO A 93 -8.50 9.89 25.93
C PRO A 93 -9.72 8.96 26.08
N ASP A 94 -10.90 9.41 25.65
CA ASP A 94 -12.16 8.65 25.70
C ASP A 94 -12.34 7.65 24.55
N TYR A 95 -11.40 7.60 23.60
CA TYR A 95 -11.40 6.62 22.50
C TYR A 95 -10.88 5.27 23.01
N THR A 96 -11.63 4.65 23.92
CA THR A 96 -11.41 3.33 24.55
C THR A 96 -10.02 2.74 24.27
N GLU A 97 -8.99 3.19 25.00
CA GLU A 97 -7.62 2.62 25.10
C GLU A 97 -6.77 2.41 23.82
N VAL A 98 -7.28 2.71 22.61
CA VAL A 98 -6.73 2.15 21.35
C VAL A 98 -6.10 3.18 20.38
N PRO A 99 -5.89 4.49 20.67
CA PRO A 99 -5.41 5.41 19.64
C PRO A 99 -4.02 5.04 19.09
N GLN A 100 -3.18 4.35 19.88
CA GLN A 100 -1.87 3.87 19.44
C GLN A 100 -1.87 2.50 18.76
N HIS A 101 -3.04 1.84 18.63
CA HIS A 101 -3.10 0.53 18.01
C HIS A 101 -2.68 0.61 16.53
N PRO A 102 -1.88 -0.36 16.02
CA PRO A 102 -1.36 -0.35 14.65
C PRO A 102 -2.41 -0.15 13.56
N TYR A 103 -3.65 -0.57 13.82
CA TYR A 103 -4.80 -0.32 12.94
C TYR A 103 -4.88 1.14 12.45
N PHE A 104 -4.55 2.13 13.29
CA PHE A 104 -4.70 3.54 12.95
C PHE A 104 -3.49 4.14 12.24
N TRP A 105 -2.27 3.72 12.56
CA TRP A 105 -1.05 4.37 12.04
C TRP A 105 -0.28 3.55 11.01
N ALA A 106 -0.42 2.22 11.04
CA ALA A 106 0.28 1.31 10.12
C ALA A 106 -0.48 1.08 8.80
N VAL A 107 -1.57 1.82 8.56
CA VAL A 107 -2.46 1.60 7.41
C VAL A 107 -1.82 1.95 6.06
N GLY A 108 -0.96 2.99 6.03
CA GLY A 108 -0.32 3.48 4.82
C GLY A 108 1.02 2.79 4.54
N ALA A 109 1.25 2.46 3.27
CA ALA A 109 2.52 1.91 2.78
C ALA A 109 2.97 2.65 1.52
N MET A 110 4.30 2.80 1.39
CA MET A 110 4.96 3.30 0.19
C MET A 110 5.43 2.14 -0.68
N PHE A 111 5.18 2.26 -1.98
CA PHE A 111 5.61 1.32 -3.00
C PHE A 111 6.45 2.06 -4.03
N GLY A 112 7.62 1.51 -4.37
CA GLY A 112 8.55 2.15 -5.29
C GLY A 112 9.96 2.28 -4.72
N SER A 113 10.73 3.19 -5.29
CA SER A 113 12.16 3.41 -5.03
C SER A 113 12.49 4.88 -4.87
#